data_AF-A0A949I7S9-F1
#
_entry.id   AF-A0A949I7S9-F1
#
_cell.length_a   1.000
_cell.length_b   1.000
_cell.length_c   1.000
_cell.angle_alpha   90.00
_cell.angle_beta   90.00
_cell.angle_gamma   90.00
#
_symmetry.space_group_name_H-M   'P 1'
#
loop_
_entity.id
_entity.type
_entity.pdbx_description
1 polymer ?
#
loop_
_entity_poly.entity_id
_entity_poly.type
_entity_poly.pdbx_seq_one_letter_code
_entity_poly.pdbx_strand_id
1 'polypeptide(L)'
;AVIISLTLLGQMLELKARSQTSAAIRALLGLAPKTARRIAPDGTEADVAIDLVQVGDRLRVRPGEKVPVDGVVVEGESAVDESMLTGEPLPVSKRVGDALIGATLNTSGALVMRSERVGTQTMLAQIVRLVAQAQRSRAPMQRMADRVAGVFVLAVIAIAVLTFVAWGLFGPQPSWVYGTINAVAVLIIACPCALGLATPMSVMVATGRAATQGVLFRDAAAIENLRKVSTLIVDKTGTLTEGKPSFERVVPAPGVAAQDALQLAARLDQGSEHPLAQAIVAAARAQGLPLAPVEQFSSVSGIGVQGRVDGRAVALGNTALMQQLGVATGALTAEAEALRAQGASVMHLAADGQLLALLAVSDPVKASTP
;
A
#
# COMPACT_ATOMS: atom_id res chain seq x y z
N ALA A 1 7.56 -18.01 44.20
CA ALA A 1 6.47 -17.04 43.93
C ALA A 1 6.94 -15.92 43.01
N VAL A 2 7.87 -15.05 43.44
CA VAL A 2 8.32 -13.86 42.68
C VAL A 2 8.78 -14.16 41.25
N ILE A 3 9.59 -15.21 41.05
CA ILE A 3 10.10 -15.62 39.72
C ILE A 3 8.94 -15.93 38.76
N ILE A 4 8.01 -16.78 39.19
CA ILE A 4 6.83 -17.19 38.41
C ILE A 4 5.97 -15.97 38.07
N SER A 5 5.73 -15.10 39.05
CA SER A 5 4.94 -13.88 38.87
C SER A 5 5.57 -12.92 37.84
N LEU A 6 6.88 -12.69 37.89
CA LEU A 6 7.58 -11.81 36.95
C LEU A 6 7.63 -12.40 35.53
N THR A 7 7.82 -13.72 35.39
CA THR A 7 7.75 -14.37 34.08
C THR A 7 6.36 -14.28 33.44
N LEU A 8 5.30 -14.48 34.24
CA LEU A 8 3.92 -14.36 33.75
C LEU A 8 3.58 -12.92 33.36
N LEU A 9 4.05 -11.93 34.13
CA LEU A 9 3.86 -10.51 33.80
C LEU A 9 4.55 -10.14 32.48
N GLY A 10 5.78 -10.63 32.25
CA GLY A 10 6.50 -10.44 30.98
C GLY A 10 5.74 -11.03 29.79
N GLN A 11 5.24 -12.26 29.92
CA GLN A 11 4.41 -12.90 28.89
C GLN A 11 3.09 -12.15 28.63
N MET A 12 2.47 -11.61 29.68
CA MET A 12 1.24 -10.81 29.55
C MET A 12 1.48 -9.50 28.78
N LEU A 13 2.59 -8.80 29.08
CA LEU A 13 2.98 -7.58 28.36
C LEU A 13 3.29 -7.88 26.88
N GLU A 14 3.97 -8.99 26.59
CA GLU A 14 4.24 -9.43 25.20
C GLU A 14 2.95 -9.73 24.44
N LEU A 15 2.01 -10.46 25.05
CA LEU A 15 0.72 -10.79 24.44
C LEU A 15 -0.12 -9.54 24.15
N LYS A 16 -0.12 -8.55 25.06
CA LYS A 16 -0.83 -7.28 24.87
C LYS A 16 -0.26 -6.47 23.70
N ALA A 17 1.06 -6.48 23.51
CA ALA A 17 1.70 -5.82 22.38
C ALA A 17 1.33 -6.50 21.04
N ARG A 18 1.29 -7.84 21.00
CA ARG A 18 0.92 -8.61 19.79
C ARG A 18 -0.55 -8.45 19.39
N SER A 19 -1.46 -8.26 20.36
CA SER A 19 -2.90 -8.21 20.05
C SER A 19 -3.29 -6.96 19.25
N GLN A 20 -2.57 -5.84 19.42
CA GLN A 20 -2.85 -4.58 18.71
C GLN A 20 -2.54 -4.69 17.20
N THR A 21 -1.53 -5.49 16.81
CA THR A 21 -1.14 -5.66 15.39
C THR A 21 -2.09 -6.57 14.60
N SER A 22 -2.87 -7.41 15.28
CA SER A 22 -3.83 -8.33 14.65
C SER A 22 -5.10 -7.64 14.14
N ALA A 23 -5.36 -6.39 14.54
CA ALA A 23 -6.55 -5.63 14.13
C ALA A 23 -6.52 -5.25 12.64
N ALA A 24 -5.35 -4.91 12.10
CA ALA A 24 -5.19 -4.52 10.70
C ALA A 24 -5.49 -5.67 9.71
N ILE A 25 -5.11 -6.91 10.05
CA ILE A 25 -5.42 -8.09 9.23
C ILE A 25 -6.93 -8.38 9.27
N ARG A 26 -7.59 -8.20 10.42
CA ARG A 26 -9.06 -8.36 10.52
C ARG A 26 -9.79 -7.31 9.70
N ALA A 27 -9.28 -6.07 9.64
CA ALA A 27 -9.85 -5.04 8.78
C ALA A 27 -9.79 -5.43 7.29
N LEU A 28 -8.66 -6.00 6.83
CA LEU A 28 -8.53 -6.50 5.46
C LEU A 28 -9.50 -7.66 5.15
N LEU A 29 -9.68 -8.59 6.10
CA LEU A 29 -10.65 -9.69 5.95
C LEU A 29 -12.11 -9.21 5.91
N GLY A 30 -12.41 -8.07 6.55
CA GLY A 30 -13.73 -7.43 6.49
C GLY A 30 -14.03 -6.73 5.16
N LEU A 31 -13.05 -6.61 4.26
CA LEU A 31 -13.25 -5.94 2.98
C LEU A 31 -13.93 -6.82 1.94
N ALA A 32 -13.77 -8.14 2.01
CA ALA A 32 -14.40 -9.08 1.07
C ALA A 32 -15.93 -9.13 1.28
N PRO A 33 -16.73 -9.02 0.20
CA PRO A 33 -18.17 -9.20 0.30
C PRO A 33 -18.52 -10.66 0.62
N LYS A 34 -19.62 -10.88 1.36
CA LYS A 34 -20.07 -12.22 1.77
C LYS A 34 -20.92 -12.92 0.70
N THR A 35 -21.48 -12.15 -0.22
CA THR A 35 -22.39 -12.61 -1.26
C THR A 35 -21.97 -12.03 -2.60
N ALA A 36 -22.27 -12.74 -3.67
CA ALA A 36 -22.08 -12.31 -5.04
C ALA A 36 -23.37 -12.55 -5.83
N ARG A 37 -23.68 -11.68 -6.79
CA ARG A 37 -24.85 -11.84 -7.64
C ARG A 37 -24.48 -12.61 -8.90
N ARG A 38 -24.86 -13.87 -8.96
CA ARG A 38 -24.59 -14.74 -10.12
C ARG A 38 -25.71 -14.64 -11.15
N ILE A 39 -25.32 -14.57 -12.42
CA ILE A 39 -26.19 -14.62 -13.58
C ILE A 39 -26.16 -16.05 -14.11
N ALA A 40 -27.30 -16.72 -14.10
CA ALA A 40 -27.46 -18.06 -14.64
C ALA A 40 -27.49 -18.03 -16.19
N PRO A 41 -27.28 -19.18 -16.87
CA PRO A 41 -27.29 -19.26 -18.33
C PRO A 41 -28.62 -18.82 -18.97
N ASP A 42 -29.73 -18.90 -18.22
CA ASP A 42 -31.06 -18.46 -18.62
C ASP A 42 -31.29 -16.94 -18.42
N GLY A 43 -30.28 -16.21 -17.94
CA GLY A 43 -30.33 -14.78 -17.68
C GLY A 43 -30.88 -14.39 -16.31
N THR A 44 -31.29 -15.35 -15.48
CA THR A 44 -31.79 -15.06 -14.13
C THR A 44 -30.65 -14.67 -13.18
N GLU A 45 -30.92 -13.72 -12.28
CA GLU A 45 -29.97 -13.25 -11.26
C GLU A 45 -30.32 -13.82 -9.89
N ALA A 46 -29.33 -14.37 -9.19
CA ALA A 46 -29.48 -14.81 -7.80
C ALA A 46 -28.27 -14.42 -6.95
N ASP A 47 -28.53 -13.98 -5.72
CA ASP A 47 -27.47 -13.73 -4.74
C ASP A 47 -27.03 -15.08 -4.14
N VAL A 48 -25.76 -15.42 -4.31
CA VAL A 48 -25.13 -16.64 -3.79
C VAL A 48 -24.05 -16.28 -2.78
N ALA A 49 -23.78 -17.19 -1.83
CA ALA A 49 -22.64 -17.03 -0.93
C ALA A 49 -21.34 -17.01 -1.75
N ILE A 50 -20.37 -16.18 -1.34
CA ILE A 50 -19.11 -16.02 -2.06
C ILE A 50 -18.35 -17.35 -2.23
N ASP A 51 -18.51 -18.27 -1.28
CA ASP A 51 -17.89 -19.61 -1.28
C ASP A 51 -18.48 -20.55 -2.35
N LEU A 52 -19.65 -20.22 -2.90
CA LEU A 52 -20.32 -20.99 -3.95
C LEU A 52 -20.00 -20.48 -5.36
N VAL A 53 -19.23 -19.39 -5.47
CA VAL A 53 -18.78 -18.82 -6.75
C VAL A 53 -17.65 -19.68 -7.32
N GLN A 54 -17.83 -20.14 -8.55
CA GLN A 54 -16.83 -20.94 -9.26
C GLN A 54 -16.13 -20.09 -10.33
N VAL A 55 -14.97 -20.56 -10.80
CA VAL A 55 -14.28 -19.95 -11.94
C VAL A 55 -15.15 -20.11 -13.19
N GLY A 56 -15.31 -19.03 -13.96
CA GLY A 56 -16.15 -18.98 -15.15
C GLY A 56 -17.59 -18.49 -14.90
N ASP A 57 -18.01 -18.34 -13.63
CA ASP A 57 -19.31 -17.76 -13.30
C ASP A 57 -19.42 -16.32 -13.81
N ARG A 58 -20.60 -15.96 -14.33
CA ARG A 58 -20.95 -14.59 -14.71
C ARG A 58 -21.55 -13.89 -13.50
N LEU A 59 -20.94 -12.80 -13.05
CA LEU A 59 -21.36 -12.07 -11.86
C LEU A 59 -21.72 -10.63 -12.23
N ARG A 60 -22.86 -10.14 -11.75
CA ARG A 60 -23.26 -8.74 -11.87
C ARG A 60 -22.66 -7.95 -10.71
N VAL A 61 -22.03 -6.82 -11.01
CA VAL A 61 -21.54 -5.85 -10.03
C VAL A 61 -22.23 -4.51 -10.30
N ARG A 62 -23.03 -4.04 -9.35
CA ARG A 62 -23.79 -2.79 -9.48
C ARG A 62 -22.97 -1.58 -9.00
N PRO A 63 -23.35 -0.35 -9.37
CA PRO A 63 -22.75 0.85 -8.80
C PRO A 63 -22.83 0.81 -7.26
N GLY A 64 -21.72 1.11 -6.59
CA GLY A 64 -21.59 1.06 -5.13
C GLY A 64 -21.33 -0.32 -4.54
N GLU A 65 -21.34 -1.39 -5.33
CA GLU A 65 -21.00 -2.74 -4.86
C GLU A 65 -19.50 -3.02 -4.95
N LYS A 66 -19.01 -3.89 -4.07
CA LYS A 66 -17.64 -4.40 -4.18
C LYS A 66 -17.56 -5.50 -5.21
N VAL A 67 -16.47 -5.53 -5.95
CA VAL A 67 -16.14 -6.64 -6.84
C VAL A 67 -15.98 -7.92 -6.00
N PRO A 68 -16.73 -9.00 -6.27
CA PRO A 68 -16.77 -10.16 -5.39
C PRO A 68 -15.47 -11.00 -5.41
N VAL A 69 -14.92 -11.23 -6.60
CA VAL A 69 -13.74 -12.08 -6.83
C VAL A 69 -12.88 -11.48 -7.94
N ASP A 70 -11.69 -12.00 -8.19
CA ASP A 70 -10.88 -11.53 -9.32
C ASP A 70 -11.43 -12.09 -10.64
N GLY A 71 -11.43 -11.29 -11.69
CA GLY A 71 -11.93 -11.72 -12.98
C GLY A 71 -11.75 -10.69 -14.07
N VAL A 72 -12.56 -10.80 -15.12
CA VAL A 72 -12.51 -9.92 -16.31
C VAL A 72 -13.89 -9.39 -16.64
N VAL A 73 -13.99 -8.14 -17.07
CA VAL A 73 -15.25 -7.54 -17.54
C VAL A 73 -15.65 -8.21 -18.85
N VAL A 74 -16.90 -8.68 -18.92
CA VAL A 74 -17.49 -9.23 -20.14
C VAL A 74 -18.57 -8.32 -20.74
N GLU A 75 -19.24 -7.50 -19.93
CA GLU A 75 -20.22 -6.50 -20.39
C GLU A 75 -20.21 -5.26 -19.48
N GLY A 76 -20.51 -4.10 -20.05
CA GLY A 76 -20.58 -2.83 -19.35
C GLY A 76 -19.27 -2.03 -19.32
N GLU A 77 -19.38 -0.80 -18.81
CA GLU A 77 -18.26 0.11 -18.55
C GLU A 77 -18.53 0.82 -17.22
N SER A 78 -17.50 0.96 -16.39
CA SER A 78 -17.59 1.64 -15.10
C SER A 78 -16.21 2.08 -14.62
N ALA A 79 -16.16 2.96 -13.64
CA ALA A 79 -14.96 3.25 -12.87
C ALA A 79 -14.92 2.38 -11.59
N VAL A 80 -13.74 1.86 -11.27
CA VAL A 80 -13.51 0.99 -10.11
C VAL A 80 -12.41 1.58 -9.24
N ASP A 81 -12.74 1.88 -7.98
CA ASP A 81 -11.81 2.35 -6.97
C ASP A 81 -10.98 1.18 -6.42
N GLU A 82 -9.70 1.16 -6.81
CA GLU A 82 -8.70 0.18 -6.40
C GLU A 82 -7.77 0.69 -5.28
N SER A 83 -8.03 1.90 -4.74
CA SER A 83 -7.14 2.62 -3.80
C SER A 83 -6.77 1.80 -2.56
N MET A 84 -7.69 0.97 -2.07
CA MET A 84 -7.48 0.11 -0.91
C MET A 84 -6.43 -0.98 -1.12
N LEU A 85 -6.13 -1.35 -2.37
CA LEU A 85 -5.17 -2.40 -2.72
C LEU A 85 -3.94 -1.87 -3.44
N THR A 86 -4.12 -0.93 -4.37
CA THR A 86 -3.01 -0.36 -5.18
C THR A 86 -2.38 0.86 -4.51
N GLY A 87 -3.12 1.53 -3.62
CA GLY A 87 -2.73 2.83 -3.07
C GLY A 87 -2.95 4.00 -4.04
N GLU A 88 -3.42 3.74 -5.26
CA GLU A 88 -3.75 4.79 -6.22
C GLU A 88 -5.10 5.41 -5.85
N PRO A 89 -5.16 6.72 -5.53
CA PRO A 89 -6.35 7.33 -4.95
C PRO A 89 -7.52 7.49 -5.93
N LEU A 90 -7.29 7.24 -7.23
CA LEU A 90 -8.31 7.42 -8.25
C LEU A 90 -8.93 6.11 -8.73
N PRO A 91 -10.24 6.11 -8.99
CA PRO A 91 -10.89 5.03 -9.72
C PRO A 91 -10.28 4.82 -11.11
N VAL A 92 -10.08 3.55 -11.46
CA VAL A 92 -9.59 3.11 -12.77
C VAL A 92 -10.80 2.76 -13.65
N SER A 93 -10.85 3.30 -14.86
CA SER A 93 -11.88 2.95 -15.84
C SER A 93 -11.72 1.49 -16.30
N LYS A 94 -12.83 0.75 -16.33
CA LYS A 94 -12.89 -0.67 -16.71
C LYS A 94 -13.91 -0.87 -17.82
N ARG A 95 -13.46 -1.50 -18.89
CA ARG A 95 -14.23 -1.87 -20.08
C ARG A 95 -14.13 -3.38 -20.33
N VAL A 96 -14.92 -3.86 -21.27
CA VAL A 96 -14.89 -5.26 -21.71
C VAL A 96 -13.46 -5.70 -22.04
N GLY A 97 -13.02 -6.80 -21.41
CA GLY A 97 -11.66 -7.32 -21.52
C GLY A 97 -10.70 -6.89 -20.40
N ASP A 98 -11.05 -5.87 -19.61
CA ASP A 98 -10.20 -5.41 -18.52
C ASP A 98 -10.33 -6.29 -17.27
N ALA A 99 -9.21 -6.43 -16.55
CA ALA A 99 -9.16 -7.17 -15.30
C ALA A 99 -9.80 -6.40 -14.14
N LEU A 100 -10.55 -7.12 -13.30
CA LEU A 100 -11.12 -6.67 -12.05
C LEU A 100 -10.45 -7.39 -10.87
N ILE A 101 -10.13 -6.63 -9.84
CA ILE A 101 -9.54 -7.14 -8.61
C ILE A 101 -10.64 -7.25 -7.54
N GLY A 102 -10.73 -8.38 -6.85
CA GLY A 102 -11.70 -8.59 -5.79
C GLY A 102 -11.55 -7.60 -4.63
N ALA A 103 -12.68 -7.28 -4.00
CA ALA A 103 -12.84 -6.31 -2.90
C ALA A 103 -12.60 -4.83 -3.25
N THR A 104 -12.31 -4.50 -4.52
CA THR A 104 -12.34 -3.12 -5.03
C THR A 104 -13.78 -2.62 -5.16
N LEU A 105 -13.99 -1.30 -5.18
CA LEU A 105 -15.32 -0.70 -5.16
C LEU A 105 -15.73 -0.24 -6.55
N ASN A 106 -16.82 -0.76 -7.07
CA ASN A 106 -17.42 -0.26 -8.31
C ASN A 106 -18.17 1.06 -8.02
N THR A 107 -17.93 2.13 -8.77
CA THR A 107 -18.45 3.46 -8.42
C THR A 107 -19.73 3.83 -9.18
N SER A 108 -19.70 3.82 -10.51
CA SER A 108 -20.68 4.55 -11.33
C SER A 108 -21.55 3.68 -12.24
N GLY A 109 -20.97 2.72 -12.98
CA GLY A 109 -21.64 1.87 -13.96
C GLY A 109 -21.95 0.46 -13.47
N ALA A 110 -22.83 -0.26 -14.18
CA ALA A 110 -23.06 -1.68 -13.92
C ALA A 110 -22.12 -2.53 -14.78
N LEU A 111 -21.46 -3.50 -14.16
CA LEU A 111 -20.54 -4.42 -14.84
C LEU A 111 -21.09 -5.85 -14.77
N VAL A 112 -20.85 -6.62 -15.83
CA VAL A 112 -20.89 -8.07 -15.78
C VAL A 112 -19.47 -8.56 -15.92
N MET A 113 -19.02 -9.36 -14.95
CA MET A 113 -17.69 -9.95 -14.95
C MET A 113 -17.76 -11.47 -15.08
N ARG A 114 -16.69 -12.07 -15.60
CA ARG A 114 -16.44 -13.50 -15.51
C ARG A 114 -15.37 -13.75 -14.46
N SER A 115 -15.65 -14.60 -13.49
CA SER A 115 -14.68 -14.96 -12.45
C SER A 115 -13.50 -15.74 -13.02
N GLU A 116 -12.27 -15.38 -12.62
CA GLU A 116 -11.05 -16.08 -13.02
C GLU A 116 -10.31 -16.68 -11.82
N ARG A 117 -10.27 -15.98 -10.68
CA ARG A 117 -9.66 -16.48 -9.44
C ARG A 117 -10.63 -16.31 -8.29
N VAL A 118 -10.90 -17.39 -7.57
CA VAL A 118 -11.86 -17.45 -6.46
C VAL A 118 -11.19 -17.97 -5.18
N GLY A 119 -11.79 -17.65 -4.03
CA GLY A 119 -11.31 -18.10 -2.72
C GLY A 119 -9.84 -17.75 -2.45
N THR A 120 -9.02 -18.76 -2.16
CA THR A 120 -7.60 -18.59 -1.78
C THR A 120 -6.69 -18.11 -2.91
N GLN A 121 -7.16 -18.13 -4.15
CA GLN A 121 -6.40 -17.71 -5.32
C GLN A 121 -6.52 -16.21 -5.60
N THR A 122 -7.48 -15.52 -4.97
CA THR A 122 -7.70 -14.08 -5.12
C THR A 122 -6.50 -13.26 -4.65
N MET A 123 -6.29 -12.09 -5.25
CA MET A 123 -5.22 -11.16 -4.87
C MET A 123 -5.30 -10.78 -3.40
N LEU A 124 -6.50 -10.47 -2.88
CA LEU A 124 -6.71 -10.18 -1.47
C LEU A 124 -6.30 -11.36 -0.56
N ALA A 125 -6.68 -12.59 -0.91
CA ALA A 125 -6.28 -13.77 -0.14
C ALA A 125 -4.76 -13.98 -0.16
N GLN A 126 -4.10 -13.70 -1.29
CA GLN A 126 -2.64 -13.76 -1.39
C GLN A 126 -1.97 -12.68 -0.52
N ILE A 127 -2.47 -11.45 -0.53
CA ILE A 127 -1.98 -10.36 0.33
C ILE A 127 -2.14 -10.75 1.80
N VAL A 128 -3.32 -11.25 2.21
CA VAL A 128 -3.56 -11.71 3.59
C VAL A 128 -2.60 -12.85 3.96
N ARG A 129 -2.35 -13.79 3.05
CA ARG A 129 -1.40 -14.89 3.27
C ARG A 129 0.03 -14.38 3.46
N LEU A 130 0.48 -13.46 2.62
CA LEU A 130 1.82 -12.86 2.70
C LEU A 130 1.99 -12.08 4.02
N VAL A 131 0.99 -11.27 4.40
CA VAL A 131 0.98 -10.53 5.67
C VAL A 131 0.99 -11.50 6.86
N ALA A 132 0.18 -12.56 6.82
CA ALA A 132 0.16 -13.58 7.87
C ALA A 132 1.46 -14.39 7.95
N GLN A 133 2.17 -14.59 6.83
CA GLN A 133 3.50 -15.20 6.82
C GLN A 133 4.54 -14.25 7.42
N ALA A 134 4.49 -12.96 7.08
CA ALA A 134 5.39 -11.95 7.63
C ALA A 134 5.23 -11.81 9.16
N GLN A 135 4.00 -11.76 9.68
CA GLN A 135 3.75 -11.63 11.12
C GLN A 135 4.12 -12.87 11.94
N ARG A 136 4.21 -14.06 11.32
CA ARG A 136 4.65 -15.28 12.00
C ARG A 136 6.17 -15.36 12.16
N SER A 137 6.92 -14.42 11.59
CA SER A 137 8.37 -14.38 11.73
C SER A 137 8.77 -13.82 13.11
N ARG A 138 9.52 -14.61 13.89
CA ARG A 138 10.06 -14.17 15.19
C ARG A 138 11.18 -13.14 14.98
N ALA A 139 11.18 -12.08 15.79
CA ALA A 139 12.24 -11.08 15.82
C ALA A 139 13.62 -11.73 16.06
N PRO A 140 14.67 -11.32 15.33
CA PRO A 140 15.99 -11.95 15.40
C PRO A 140 16.68 -11.81 16.77
N MET A 141 16.47 -10.74 17.55
CA MET A 141 17.10 -10.60 18.87
C MET A 141 16.49 -11.50 19.94
N GLN A 142 15.20 -11.84 19.85
CA GLN A 142 14.56 -12.86 20.71
C GLN A 142 15.28 -14.21 20.56
N ARG A 143 15.70 -14.56 19.34
CA ARG A 143 16.50 -15.78 19.09
C ARG A 143 17.92 -15.69 19.66
N MET A 144 18.49 -14.49 19.74
CA MET A 144 19.82 -14.29 20.36
C MET A 144 19.74 -14.46 21.87
N ALA A 145 18.71 -13.90 22.52
CA ALA A 145 18.44 -14.12 23.94
C ALA A 145 18.19 -15.60 24.23
N ASP A 146 17.38 -16.29 23.40
CA ASP A 146 17.13 -17.73 23.52
C ASP A 146 18.41 -18.56 23.38
N ARG A 147 19.30 -18.19 22.44
CA ARG A 147 20.59 -18.88 22.25
C ARG A 147 21.54 -18.67 23.43
N VAL A 148 21.63 -17.44 23.95
CA VAL A 148 22.43 -17.12 25.14
C VAL A 148 21.88 -17.87 26.35
N ALA A 149 20.56 -17.87 26.55
CA ALA A 149 19.90 -18.63 27.61
C ALA A 149 20.17 -20.13 27.50
N GLY A 150 20.14 -20.70 26.29
CA GLY A 150 20.44 -22.11 26.06
C GLY A 150 21.87 -22.50 26.46
N VAL A 151 22.87 -21.73 26.04
CA VAL A 151 24.28 -21.96 26.42
C VAL A 151 24.46 -21.75 27.93
N PHE A 152 23.82 -20.72 28.50
CA PHE A 152 23.88 -20.42 29.92
C PHE A 152 23.30 -21.55 30.79
N VAL A 153 22.15 -22.10 30.43
CA VAL A 153 21.53 -23.23 31.15
C VAL A 153 22.44 -24.46 31.14
N LEU A 154 23.04 -24.80 30.01
CA LEU A 154 23.99 -25.91 29.91
C LEU A 154 25.21 -25.71 30.82
N ALA A 155 25.78 -24.51 30.84
CA ALA A 155 26.91 -24.18 31.72
C ALA A 155 26.53 -24.29 33.21
N VAL A 156 25.36 -23.77 33.60
CA VAL A 156 24.86 -23.81 34.98
C VAL A 156 24.61 -25.25 35.44
N ILE A 157 24.03 -26.10 34.60
CA ILE A 157 23.84 -27.52 34.90
C ILE A 157 25.19 -28.21 35.11
N ALA A 158 26.17 -27.95 34.24
CA ALA A 158 27.51 -28.52 34.38
C ALA A 158 28.16 -28.09 35.71
N ILE A 159 28.07 -26.81 36.08
CA ILE A 159 28.59 -26.30 37.35
C ILE A 159 27.85 -26.93 38.53
N ALA A 160 26.52 -27.09 38.47
CA ALA A 160 25.75 -27.72 39.53
C ALA A 160 26.13 -29.19 39.75
N VAL A 161 26.34 -29.94 38.66
CA VAL A 161 26.82 -31.34 38.72
C VAL A 161 28.23 -31.41 39.30
N LEU A 162 29.15 -30.55 38.83
CA LEU A 162 30.51 -30.47 39.37
C LEU A 162 30.49 -30.13 40.87
N THR A 163 29.63 -29.19 41.27
CA THR A 163 29.45 -28.81 42.68
C THR A 163 28.93 -29.98 43.51
N PHE A 164 27.93 -30.71 43.01
CA PHE A 164 27.40 -31.90 43.68
C PHE A 164 28.49 -32.96 43.91
N VAL A 165 29.27 -33.27 42.87
CA VAL A 165 30.33 -34.30 42.94
C VAL A 165 31.47 -33.86 43.85
N ALA A 166 31.95 -32.62 43.72
CA ALA A 166 33.04 -32.10 44.53
C ALA A 166 32.73 -32.13 46.04
N TRP A 167 31.54 -31.64 46.42
CA TRP A 167 31.10 -31.65 47.82
C TRP A 167 30.66 -33.03 48.31
N GLY A 168 30.18 -33.91 47.44
CA GLY A 168 29.90 -35.31 47.80
C GLY A 168 31.17 -36.07 48.20
N LEU A 169 32.29 -35.82 47.49
CA LEU A 169 33.58 -36.48 47.71
C LEU A 169 34.43 -35.83 48.81
N PHE A 170 34.48 -34.50 48.88
CA PHE A 170 35.39 -33.76 49.77
C PHE A 170 34.67 -32.97 50.88
N GLY A 171 33.33 -33.01 50.93
CA GLY A 171 32.54 -32.21 51.84
C GLY A 171 32.37 -32.79 53.25
N PRO A 172 31.94 -31.96 54.21
CA PRO A 172 31.67 -32.37 55.59
C PRO A 172 30.51 -33.36 55.68
N GLN A 173 30.53 -34.29 56.65
CA GLN A 173 29.43 -35.23 56.82
C GLN A 173 28.15 -34.53 57.34
N PRO A 174 26.97 -34.85 56.77
CA PRO A 174 26.70 -35.78 55.67
C PRO A 174 27.00 -35.15 54.28
N SER A 175 28.07 -35.64 53.61
CA SER A 175 28.68 -34.99 52.43
C SER A 175 27.76 -34.96 51.22
N TRP A 176 27.02 -36.04 50.96
CA TRP A 176 26.07 -36.10 49.84
C TRP A 176 24.87 -35.16 50.02
N VAL A 177 24.40 -34.98 51.26
CA VAL A 177 23.33 -34.00 51.57
C VAL A 177 23.86 -32.59 51.38
N TYR A 178 25.07 -32.32 51.87
CA TYR A 178 25.74 -31.03 51.70
C TYR A 178 25.96 -30.68 50.21
N GLY A 179 26.42 -31.64 49.41
CA GLY A 179 26.58 -31.46 47.96
C GLY A 179 25.26 -31.24 47.22
N THR A 180 24.19 -31.92 47.62
CA THR A 180 22.85 -31.72 47.03
C THR A 180 22.34 -30.31 47.30
N ILE A 181 22.46 -29.82 48.55
CA ILE A 181 22.02 -28.47 48.93
C ILE A 181 22.78 -27.41 48.11
N ASN A 182 24.10 -27.53 47.98
CA ASN A 182 24.91 -26.57 47.24
C ASN A 182 24.64 -26.61 45.73
N ALA A 183 24.43 -27.79 45.14
CA ALA A 183 24.05 -27.91 43.73
C ALA A 183 22.69 -27.25 43.45
N VAL A 184 21.70 -27.46 44.32
CA VAL A 184 20.40 -26.77 44.23
C VAL A 184 20.56 -25.26 44.41
N ALA A 185 21.41 -24.80 45.33
CA ALA A 185 21.69 -23.38 45.52
C ALA A 185 22.29 -22.72 44.25
N VAL A 186 23.19 -23.41 43.56
CA VAL A 186 23.74 -22.97 42.25
C VAL A 186 22.62 -22.81 41.21
N LEU A 187 21.71 -23.79 41.12
CA LEU A 187 20.57 -23.71 40.20
C LEU A 187 19.61 -22.55 40.53
N ILE A 188 19.36 -22.31 41.81
CA ILE A 188 18.48 -21.24 42.28
C ILE A 188 19.07 -19.87 41.95
N ILE A 189 20.35 -19.65 42.29
CA ILE A 189 20.98 -18.32 42.13
C ILE A 189 21.22 -17.97 40.66
N ALA A 190 21.39 -18.98 39.80
CA ALA A 190 21.61 -18.79 38.38
C ALA A 190 20.35 -18.40 37.59
N CYS A 191 19.15 -18.45 38.18
CA CYS A 191 17.91 -18.19 37.44
C CYS A 191 17.88 -16.78 36.82
N PRO A 192 17.94 -16.64 35.47
CA PRO A 192 18.17 -15.35 34.82
C PRO A 192 16.86 -14.55 34.66
N CYS A 193 16.25 -14.18 35.78
CA CYS A 193 14.91 -13.56 35.82
C CYS A 193 14.85 -12.23 35.03
N ALA A 194 15.94 -11.45 35.06
CA ALA A 194 16.03 -10.17 34.36
C ALA A 194 16.20 -10.31 32.84
N LEU A 195 16.78 -11.43 32.37
CA LEU A 195 17.05 -11.64 30.95
C LEU A 195 15.76 -11.71 30.12
N GLY A 196 14.71 -12.32 30.68
CA GLY A 196 13.40 -12.43 30.03
C GLY A 196 12.62 -11.10 29.95
N LEU A 197 12.99 -10.09 30.75
CA LEU A 197 12.33 -8.78 30.79
C LEU A 197 13.10 -7.70 30.01
N ALA A 198 14.41 -7.90 29.79
CA ALA A 198 15.26 -6.91 29.14
C ALA A 198 14.72 -6.50 27.75
N THR A 199 14.43 -7.48 26.88
CA THR A 199 13.97 -7.20 25.51
C THR A 199 12.57 -6.56 25.46
N PRO A 200 11.52 -7.09 26.14
CA PRO A 200 10.20 -6.46 26.13
C PRO A 200 10.21 -5.03 26.67
N MET A 201 10.96 -4.75 27.73
CA MET A 201 11.06 -3.41 28.29
C MET A 201 11.70 -2.42 27.32
N SER A 202 12.81 -2.80 26.67
CA SER A 202 13.46 -1.94 25.68
C SER A 202 12.54 -1.64 24.49
N VAL A 203 11.83 -2.63 23.99
CA VAL A 203 10.86 -2.46 22.88
C VAL A 203 9.71 -1.55 23.29
N MET A 204 9.16 -1.73 24.49
CA MET A 204 8.06 -0.92 24.99
C MET A 204 8.44 0.57 25.09
N VAL A 205 9.61 0.87 25.68
CA VAL A 205 10.12 2.24 25.79
C VAL A 205 10.43 2.84 24.41
N ALA A 206 11.08 2.07 23.53
CA ALA A 206 11.40 2.52 22.17
C ALA A 206 10.15 2.86 21.36
N THR A 207 9.13 2.01 21.42
CA THR A 207 7.84 2.22 20.72
C THR A 207 7.10 3.43 21.29
N GLY A 208 7.05 3.55 22.62
CA GLY A 208 6.42 4.70 23.28
C GLY A 208 7.09 6.03 22.90
N ARG A 209 8.44 6.06 22.88
CA ARG A 209 9.19 7.24 22.46
C ARG A 209 8.99 7.55 20.97
N ALA A 210 9.04 6.56 20.09
CA ALA A 210 8.80 6.74 18.66
C ALA A 210 7.41 7.31 18.36
N ALA A 211 6.38 6.86 19.08
CA ALA A 211 5.02 7.36 18.92
C ALA A 211 4.89 8.86 19.24
N THR A 212 5.65 9.36 20.23
CA THR A 212 5.68 10.82 20.52
C THR A 212 6.28 11.65 19.39
N GLN A 213 6.96 11.02 18.43
CA GLN A 213 7.54 11.64 17.24
C GLN A 213 6.76 11.30 15.96
N GLY A 214 5.55 10.73 16.09
CA GLY A 214 4.72 10.35 14.93
C GLY A 214 5.19 9.09 14.20
N VAL A 215 6.16 8.35 14.75
CA VAL A 215 6.67 7.10 14.16
C VAL A 215 6.01 5.91 14.83
N LEU A 216 5.25 5.13 14.06
CA LEU A 216 4.50 3.97 14.55
C LEU A 216 5.15 2.67 14.06
N PHE A 217 5.74 1.91 14.98
CA PHE A 217 6.25 0.57 14.71
C PHE A 217 5.14 -0.47 14.90
N ARG A 218 4.87 -1.29 13.87
CA ARG A 218 3.84 -2.33 13.92
C ARG A 218 4.26 -3.54 14.77
N ASP A 219 5.55 -3.85 14.80
CA ASP A 219 6.11 -4.94 15.59
C ASP A 219 7.54 -4.63 16.06
N ALA A 220 8.02 -5.43 17.03
CA ALA A 220 9.36 -5.28 17.61
C ALA A 220 10.49 -5.56 16.59
N ALA A 221 10.24 -6.45 15.63
CA ALA A 221 11.24 -6.81 14.62
C ALA A 221 11.51 -5.63 13.66
N ALA A 222 10.51 -4.78 13.41
CA ALA A 222 10.67 -3.57 12.61
C ALA A 222 11.69 -2.61 13.24
N ILE A 223 11.69 -2.44 14.57
CA ILE A 223 12.67 -1.61 15.28
C ILE A 223 14.09 -2.17 15.10
N GLU A 224 14.24 -3.50 15.25
CA GLU A 224 15.54 -4.17 15.11
C GLU A 224 16.06 -4.15 13.68
N ASN A 225 15.17 -4.37 12.71
CA ASN A 225 15.53 -4.43 11.30
C ASN A 225 15.83 -3.03 10.76
N LEU A 226 15.15 -1.99 11.23
CA LEU A 226 15.43 -0.61 10.84
C LEU A 226 16.89 -0.24 11.09
N ARG A 227 17.50 -0.72 12.19
CA ARG A 227 18.94 -0.55 12.46
C ARG A 227 19.84 -1.14 11.36
N LYS A 228 19.40 -2.20 10.68
CA LYS A 228 20.17 -2.93 9.67
C LYS A 228 19.95 -2.40 8.25
N VAL A 229 18.97 -1.52 8.05
CA VAL A 229 18.65 -0.97 6.73
C VAL A 229 19.81 -0.06 6.28
N SER A 230 20.40 -0.40 5.13
CA SER A 230 21.45 0.40 4.47
C SER A 230 20.94 1.12 3.22
N THR A 231 19.76 0.75 2.73
CA THR A 231 19.20 1.22 1.46
C THR A 231 17.74 1.54 1.66
N LEU A 232 17.34 2.78 1.38
CA LEU A 232 15.96 3.23 1.44
C LEU A 232 15.47 3.45 0.01
N ILE A 233 14.50 2.66 -0.41
CA ILE A 233 13.75 2.89 -1.66
C ILE A 233 12.50 3.63 -1.26
N VAL A 234 12.32 4.83 -1.80
CA VAL A 234 11.19 5.70 -1.51
C VAL A 234 10.23 5.73 -2.69
N ASP A 235 8.94 5.61 -2.38
CA ASP A 235 7.91 5.97 -3.36
C ASP A 235 7.92 7.49 -3.55
N LYS A 236 7.54 7.98 -4.74
CA LYS A 236 7.55 9.42 -5.03
C LYS A 236 6.25 10.06 -4.55
N THR A 237 5.15 9.63 -5.14
CA THR A 237 3.85 10.30 -5.05
C THR A 237 3.26 10.13 -3.65
N GLY A 238 2.95 11.23 -2.97
CA GLY A 238 2.36 11.18 -1.63
C GLY A 238 3.34 10.78 -0.51
N THR A 239 4.54 10.31 -0.84
CA THR A 239 5.64 10.06 0.10
C THR A 239 6.59 11.25 0.13
N LEU A 240 7.34 11.49 -0.97
CA LEU A 240 8.23 12.64 -1.12
C LEU A 240 7.45 13.93 -1.44
N THR A 241 6.36 13.78 -2.18
CA THR A 241 5.49 14.87 -2.64
C THR A 241 4.21 14.96 -1.83
N GLU A 242 3.50 16.08 -1.93
CA GLU A 242 2.23 16.31 -1.24
C GLU A 242 1.10 15.36 -1.70
N GLY A 243 1.26 14.72 -2.87
CA GLY A 243 0.25 13.85 -3.45
C GLY A 243 -0.92 14.64 -4.02
N LYS A 244 -0.71 15.94 -4.30
CA LYS A 244 -1.73 16.89 -4.75
C LYS A 244 -1.18 17.65 -5.97
N PRO A 245 -1.42 17.14 -7.19
CA PRO A 245 -0.96 17.82 -8.39
C PRO A 245 -1.56 19.22 -8.49
N SER A 246 -0.72 20.20 -8.75
CA SER A 246 -1.06 21.60 -8.91
C SER A 246 -0.65 22.08 -10.29
N PHE A 247 -1.51 22.87 -10.92
CA PHE A 247 -1.21 23.45 -12.22
C PHE A 247 -0.11 24.50 -12.06
N GLU A 248 0.96 24.38 -12.86
CA GLU A 248 2.13 25.24 -12.76
C GLU A 248 2.09 26.35 -13.80
N ARG A 249 2.07 25.99 -15.10
CA ARG A 249 2.05 26.95 -16.21
C ARG A 249 1.68 26.34 -17.55
N VAL A 250 1.31 27.22 -18.49
CA VAL A 250 1.23 26.93 -19.92
C VAL A 250 2.49 27.45 -20.62
N VAL A 251 3.08 26.66 -21.51
CA VAL A 251 4.09 27.12 -22.48
C VAL A 251 3.44 27.11 -23.87
N PRO A 252 2.96 28.28 -24.37
CA PRO A 252 2.26 28.32 -25.65
C PRO A 252 3.23 28.22 -26.83
N ALA A 253 2.76 27.65 -27.94
CA ALA A 253 3.44 27.75 -29.23
C ALA A 253 3.39 29.19 -29.77
N PRO A 254 4.30 29.58 -30.67
CA PRO A 254 4.29 30.91 -31.28
C PRO A 254 2.93 31.26 -31.90
N GLY A 255 2.35 32.40 -31.52
CA GLY A 255 1.05 32.86 -32.01
C GLY A 255 -0.18 32.33 -31.24
N VAL A 256 0.02 31.54 -30.18
CA VAL A 256 -1.06 31.05 -29.31
C VAL A 256 -1.07 31.83 -27.99
N ALA A 257 -2.22 32.31 -27.54
CA ALA A 257 -2.34 32.91 -26.22
C ALA A 257 -2.40 31.82 -25.13
N ALA A 258 -1.67 32.02 -24.03
CA ALA A 258 -1.61 31.05 -22.93
C ALA A 258 -2.98 30.79 -22.29
N GLN A 259 -3.84 31.81 -22.19
CA GLN A 259 -5.21 31.67 -21.67
C GLN A 259 -6.08 30.82 -22.58
N ASP A 260 -6.00 30.99 -23.91
CA ASP A 260 -6.77 30.21 -24.87
C ASP A 260 -6.37 28.73 -24.82
N ALA A 261 -5.07 28.46 -24.70
CA ALA A 261 -4.56 27.10 -24.53
C ALA A 261 -5.03 26.47 -23.21
N LEU A 262 -4.98 27.21 -22.09
CA LEU A 262 -5.48 26.73 -20.80
C LEU A 262 -6.99 26.45 -20.85
N GLN A 263 -7.76 27.37 -21.45
CA GLN A 263 -9.20 27.22 -21.60
C GLN A 263 -9.54 25.99 -22.43
N LEU A 264 -8.87 25.80 -23.56
CA LEU A 264 -9.11 24.68 -24.46
C LEU A 264 -8.78 23.34 -23.79
N ALA A 265 -7.65 23.27 -23.08
CA ALA A 265 -7.27 22.09 -22.30
C ALA A 265 -8.28 21.79 -21.19
N ALA A 266 -8.70 22.79 -20.41
CA ALA A 266 -9.67 22.63 -19.34
C ALA A 266 -11.05 22.22 -19.84
N ARG A 267 -11.47 22.67 -21.04
CA ARG A 267 -12.72 22.22 -21.67
C ARG A 267 -12.67 20.76 -22.07
N LEU A 268 -11.54 20.31 -22.64
CA LEU A 268 -11.33 18.91 -22.97
C LEU A 268 -11.30 18.03 -21.69
N ASP A 269 -10.65 18.52 -20.64
CA ASP A 269 -10.46 17.78 -19.38
C ASP A 269 -11.67 17.81 -18.43
N GLN A 270 -12.76 18.51 -18.76
CA GLN A 270 -13.98 18.50 -17.93
C GLN A 270 -14.56 17.10 -17.71
N GLY A 271 -14.44 16.22 -18.70
CA GLY A 271 -14.92 14.83 -18.63
C GLY A 271 -13.90 13.85 -18.05
N SER A 272 -12.70 14.32 -17.68
CA SER A 272 -11.61 13.48 -17.20
C SER A 272 -11.54 13.48 -15.68
N GLU A 273 -11.55 12.30 -15.07
CA GLU A 273 -11.39 12.16 -13.61
C GLU A 273 -9.92 12.21 -13.17
N HIS A 274 -8.97 12.30 -14.11
CA HIS A 274 -7.52 12.24 -13.85
C HIS A 274 -7.02 13.43 -12.99
N PRO A 275 -6.03 13.27 -12.09
CA PRO A 275 -5.65 14.33 -11.15
C PRO A 275 -5.02 15.53 -11.87
N LEU A 276 -4.29 15.28 -12.96
CA LEU A 276 -3.73 16.33 -13.80
C LEU A 276 -4.83 17.14 -14.50
N ALA A 277 -5.90 16.49 -14.92
CA ALA A 277 -7.06 17.13 -15.52
C ALA A 277 -7.80 18.00 -14.50
N GLN A 278 -8.00 17.49 -13.28
CA GLN A 278 -8.57 18.26 -12.18
C GLN A 278 -7.73 19.51 -11.86
N ALA A 279 -6.39 19.40 -11.86
CA ALA A 279 -5.50 20.54 -11.65
C ALA A 279 -5.65 21.61 -12.74
N ILE A 280 -5.73 21.20 -14.00
CA ILE A 280 -5.94 22.10 -15.15
C ILE A 280 -7.32 22.77 -15.08
N VAL A 281 -8.39 22.00 -14.83
CA VAL A 281 -9.76 22.51 -14.70
C VAL A 281 -9.88 23.47 -13.53
N ALA A 282 -9.26 23.16 -12.38
CA ALA A 282 -9.25 24.03 -11.22
C ALA A 282 -8.54 25.36 -11.52
N ALA A 283 -7.40 25.34 -12.23
CA ALA A 283 -6.69 26.54 -12.64
C ALA A 283 -7.52 27.42 -13.59
N ALA A 284 -8.19 26.81 -14.57
CA ALA A 284 -9.06 27.55 -15.48
C ALA A 284 -10.27 28.17 -14.77
N ARG A 285 -10.88 27.45 -13.82
CA ARG A 285 -11.97 27.98 -12.97
C ARG A 285 -11.50 29.14 -12.09
N ALA A 286 -10.30 29.04 -11.50
CA ALA A 286 -9.72 30.10 -10.68
C ALA A 286 -9.46 31.38 -11.49
N GLN A 287 -9.19 31.26 -12.80
CA GLN A 287 -9.05 32.38 -13.72
C GLN A 287 -10.39 32.88 -14.31
N GLY A 288 -11.52 32.29 -13.92
CA GLY A 288 -12.84 32.66 -14.43
C GLY A 288 -13.08 32.32 -15.90
N LEU A 289 -12.31 31.38 -16.46
CA LEU A 289 -12.44 30.99 -17.86
C LEU A 289 -13.74 30.20 -18.09
N PRO A 290 -14.57 30.56 -19.09
CA PRO A 290 -15.80 29.84 -19.37
C PRO A 290 -15.48 28.48 -19.96
N LEU A 291 -16.12 27.44 -19.40
CA LEU A 291 -15.90 26.06 -19.79
C LEU A 291 -17.19 25.50 -20.38
N ALA A 292 -17.26 25.43 -21.72
CA ALA A 292 -18.38 24.83 -22.44
C ALA A 292 -18.16 23.32 -22.66
N PRO A 293 -19.24 22.54 -22.83
CA PRO A 293 -19.18 21.08 -22.92
C PRO A 293 -18.33 20.60 -24.09
N VAL A 294 -17.70 19.44 -23.91
CA VAL A 294 -16.92 18.73 -24.93
C VAL A 294 -17.78 17.67 -25.61
N GLU A 295 -17.65 17.55 -26.92
CA GLU A 295 -18.30 16.49 -27.70
C GLU A 295 -17.30 15.36 -27.97
N GLN A 296 -17.78 14.12 -28.06
CA GLN A 296 -16.97 12.94 -28.45
C GLN A 296 -15.70 12.74 -27.61
N PHE A 297 -15.79 12.98 -26.30
CA PHE A 297 -14.69 12.76 -25.38
C PHE A 297 -14.27 11.28 -25.36
N SER A 298 -12.96 11.05 -25.47
CA SER A 298 -12.34 9.74 -25.38
C SER A 298 -11.04 9.85 -24.59
N SER A 299 -10.85 8.93 -23.65
CA SER A 299 -9.64 8.80 -22.85
C SER A 299 -8.91 7.48 -23.15
N VAL A 300 -7.59 7.55 -23.17
CA VAL A 300 -6.70 6.39 -23.33
C VAL A 300 -5.70 6.40 -22.18
N SER A 301 -5.82 5.41 -21.30
CA SER A 301 -5.00 5.27 -20.09
C SER A 301 -3.50 5.30 -20.41
N GLY A 302 -2.76 6.12 -19.65
CA GLY A 302 -1.32 6.29 -19.82
C GLY A 302 -0.89 7.06 -21.07
N ILE A 303 -1.82 7.51 -21.92
CA ILE A 303 -1.53 8.21 -23.18
C ILE A 303 -2.10 9.62 -23.18
N GLY A 304 -3.40 9.80 -22.92
CA GLY A 304 -4.05 11.11 -22.85
C GLY A 304 -5.54 11.08 -23.20
N VAL A 305 -6.08 12.24 -23.54
CA VAL A 305 -7.50 12.47 -23.86
C VAL A 305 -7.66 13.20 -25.20
N GLN A 306 -8.78 12.98 -25.86
CA GLN A 306 -9.14 13.61 -27.13
C GLN A 306 -10.65 13.86 -27.20
N GLY A 307 -11.06 14.85 -27.99
CA GLY A 307 -12.47 15.21 -28.16
C GLY A 307 -12.64 16.38 -29.12
N ARG A 308 -13.87 16.90 -29.20
CA ARG A 308 -14.20 18.08 -30.00
C ARG A 308 -14.69 19.23 -29.14
N VAL A 309 -14.08 20.40 -29.31
CA VAL A 309 -14.42 21.63 -28.62
C VAL A 309 -14.69 22.70 -29.67
N ASP A 310 -15.91 23.24 -29.70
CA ASP A 310 -16.36 24.20 -30.74
C ASP A 310 -16.11 23.70 -32.18
N GLY A 311 -16.34 22.40 -32.42
CA GLY A 311 -16.14 21.76 -33.72
C GLY A 311 -14.68 21.41 -34.07
N ARG A 312 -13.69 21.92 -33.32
CA ARG A 312 -12.26 21.65 -33.50
C ARG A 312 -11.85 20.33 -32.86
N ALA A 313 -10.97 19.58 -33.50
CA ALA A 313 -10.45 18.34 -32.93
C ALA A 313 -9.32 18.67 -31.96
N VAL A 314 -9.48 18.36 -30.68
CA VAL A 314 -8.53 18.70 -29.61
C VAL A 314 -7.99 17.44 -28.96
N ALA A 315 -6.69 17.41 -28.67
CA ALA A 315 -6.04 16.34 -27.95
C ALA A 315 -5.09 16.89 -26.86
N LEU A 316 -5.03 16.20 -25.73
CA LEU A 316 -4.14 16.51 -24.62
C LEU A 316 -3.49 15.23 -24.11
N GLY A 317 -2.17 15.13 -24.17
CA GLY A 317 -1.49 13.91 -23.72
C GLY A 317 0.02 13.92 -23.85
N ASN A 318 0.61 12.72 -23.76
CA ASN A 318 2.06 12.54 -23.86
C ASN A 318 2.55 12.53 -25.32
N THR A 319 3.85 12.32 -25.51
CA THR A 319 4.47 12.24 -26.84
C THR A 319 3.91 11.11 -27.71
N ALA A 320 3.49 9.99 -27.11
CA ALA A 320 2.90 8.87 -27.85
C ALA A 320 1.55 9.25 -28.48
N LEU A 321 0.70 10.01 -27.77
CA LEU A 321 -0.54 10.54 -28.34
C LEU A 321 -0.26 11.47 -29.53
N MET A 322 0.72 12.36 -29.40
CA MET A 322 1.08 13.29 -30.46
C MET A 322 1.57 12.56 -31.72
N GLN A 323 2.38 11.50 -31.55
CA GLN A 323 2.83 10.67 -32.67
C GLN A 323 1.68 9.94 -33.36
N GLN A 324 0.72 9.40 -32.60
CA GLN A 324 -0.47 8.74 -33.16
C GLN A 324 -1.32 9.69 -34.00
N LEU A 325 -1.39 10.97 -33.60
CA LEU A 325 -2.14 12.01 -34.30
C LEU A 325 -1.33 12.72 -35.39
N GLY A 326 -0.07 12.35 -35.61
CA GLY A 326 0.81 12.99 -36.59
C GLY A 326 1.18 14.45 -36.24
N VAL A 327 1.10 14.84 -34.97
CA VAL A 327 1.38 16.20 -34.51
C VAL A 327 2.89 16.37 -34.28
N ALA A 328 3.49 17.38 -34.92
CA ALA A 328 4.90 17.69 -34.74
C ALA A 328 5.17 18.39 -33.39
N THR A 329 5.95 17.76 -32.51
CA THR A 329 6.29 18.29 -31.17
C THR A 329 7.61 19.07 -31.11
N GLY A 330 8.37 19.10 -32.22
CA GLY A 330 9.76 19.58 -32.25
C GLY A 330 9.95 21.01 -31.74
N ALA A 331 8.96 21.89 -31.96
CA ALA A 331 9.04 23.31 -31.60
C ALA A 331 9.13 23.57 -30.08
N LEU A 332 8.59 22.69 -29.24
CA LEU A 332 8.54 22.86 -27.78
C LEU A 332 9.26 21.73 -27.02
N THR A 333 10.05 20.90 -27.73
CA THR A 333 10.67 19.71 -27.11
C THR A 333 11.70 20.10 -26.05
N ALA A 334 12.48 21.16 -26.27
CA ALA A 334 13.47 21.63 -25.32
C ALA A 334 12.82 22.14 -24.01
N GLU A 335 11.74 22.94 -24.12
CA GLU A 335 11.00 23.39 -22.94
C GLU A 335 10.32 22.23 -22.20
N ALA A 336 9.81 21.24 -22.91
CA ALA A 336 9.22 20.05 -22.31
C ALA A 336 10.23 19.28 -21.47
N GLU A 337 11.45 19.05 -21.99
CA GLU A 337 12.51 18.35 -21.24
C GLU A 337 13.02 19.17 -20.06
N ALA A 338 13.16 20.49 -20.19
CA ALA A 338 13.55 21.37 -19.09
C ALA A 338 12.54 21.32 -17.93
N LEU A 339 11.25 21.29 -18.24
CA LEU A 339 10.17 21.14 -17.26
C LEU A 339 10.15 19.76 -16.60
N ARG A 340 10.36 18.69 -17.38
CA ARG A 340 10.48 17.32 -16.84
C ARG A 340 11.68 17.18 -15.91
N ALA A 341 12.81 17.81 -16.24
CA ALA A 341 13.99 17.84 -15.39
C ALA A 341 13.74 18.55 -14.04
N GLN A 342 12.75 19.44 -13.98
CA GLN A 342 12.29 20.09 -12.74
C GLN A 342 11.23 19.27 -11.98
N GLY A 343 10.87 18.08 -12.48
CA GLY A 343 9.90 17.19 -11.86
C GLY A 343 8.44 17.44 -12.26
N ALA A 344 8.19 18.34 -13.21
CA ALA A 344 6.85 18.60 -13.72
C ALA A 344 6.38 17.48 -14.67
N SER A 345 5.10 17.13 -14.57
CA SER A 345 4.41 16.31 -15.56
C SER A 345 3.97 17.21 -16.72
N VAL A 346 4.50 16.95 -17.91
CA VAL A 346 4.29 17.79 -19.10
C VAL A 346 3.39 17.08 -20.10
N MET A 347 2.26 17.73 -20.42
CA MET A 347 1.29 17.30 -21.42
C MET A 347 1.32 18.23 -22.62
N HIS A 348 1.17 17.69 -23.83
CA HIS A 348 1.07 18.43 -25.08
C HIS A 348 -0.39 18.65 -25.42
N LEU A 349 -0.76 19.90 -25.68
CA LEU A 349 -2.07 20.27 -26.20
C LEU A 349 -1.96 20.48 -27.71
N ALA A 350 -2.81 19.81 -28.46
CA ALA A 350 -2.93 19.98 -29.89
C ALA A 350 -4.39 20.27 -30.30
N ALA A 351 -4.55 21.05 -31.36
CA ALA A 351 -5.84 21.21 -32.04
C ALA A 351 -5.67 21.17 -33.55
N ASP A 352 -6.59 20.49 -34.23
CA ASP A 352 -6.63 20.35 -35.70
C ASP A 352 -5.29 19.91 -36.31
N GLY A 353 -4.59 18.99 -35.61
CA GLY A 353 -3.30 18.45 -36.04
C GLY A 353 -2.08 19.33 -35.75
N GLN A 354 -2.25 20.47 -35.08
CA GLN A 354 -1.16 21.39 -34.72
C GLN A 354 -0.93 21.44 -33.21
N LEU A 355 0.35 21.49 -32.80
CA LEU A 355 0.73 21.70 -31.40
C LEU A 355 0.42 23.15 -31.01
N LEU A 356 -0.39 23.32 -29.96
CA LEU A 356 -0.77 24.64 -29.44
C LEU A 356 0.02 25.05 -28.21
N ALA A 357 0.29 24.11 -27.29
CA ALA A 357 0.97 24.43 -26.05
C ALA A 357 1.48 23.18 -25.31
N LEU A 358 2.33 23.40 -24.31
CA LEU A 358 2.57 22.47 -23.21
C LEU A 358 1.81 22.92 -21.96
N LEU A 359 1.24 21.97 -21.23
CA LEU A 359 0.71 22.17 -19.89
C LEU A 359 1.59 21.44 -18.89
N ALA A 360 2.12 22.20 -17.92
CA ALA A 360 2.92 21.69 -16.83
C ALA A 360 2.08 21.60 -15.56
N VAL A 361 2.04 20.41 -14.98
CA VAL A 361 1.43 20.15 -13.67
C VAL A 361 2.49 19.49 -12.80
N SER A 362 2.73 20.04 -11.62
CA SER A 362 3.70 19.50 -10.66
C SER A 362 3.01 19.10 -9.36
N ASP A 363 3.50 18.00 -8.78
CA ASP A 363 3.15 17.61 -7.42
C ASP A 363 4.27 18.12 -6.51
N PRO A 364 4.01 19.17 -5.70
CA PRO A 364 5.07 19.83 -4.95
C PRO A 364 5.72 18.84 -3.97
N VAL A 365 7.04 18.97 -3.82
CA VAL A 365 7.80 18.22 -2.81
C VAL A 365 7.38 18.73 -1.43
N LYS A 366 7.11 17.84 -0.48
CA LYS A 366 6.77 18.25 0.89
C LYS A 366 7.93 19.05 1.47
N ALA A 367 7.61 20.09 2.25
CA ALA A 367 8.60 20.92 2.92
C ALA A 367 9.53 20.13 3.87
N SER A 368 9.10 18.94 4.33
CA SER A 368 9.86 18.06 5.21
C SER A 368 10.79 17.06 4.48
N THR A 369 10.76 17.02 3.15
CA THR A 369 11.49 16.02 2.36
C THR A 369 12.95 16.42 2.08
N PRO A 370 13.26 17.65 1.62
CA PRO A 370 14.63 18.16 1.57
C PRO A 370 15.16 18.41 2.99
#